data_AF-N8WCE3-F1
#
_entry.id   AF-N8WCE3-F1
#
_cell.length_a   1.000
_cell.length_b   1.000
_cell.length_c   1.000
_cell.angle_alpha   90.00
_cell.angle_beta   90.00
_cell.angle_gamma   90.00
#
_symmetry.space_group_name_H-M   'P 1'
#
loop_
_entity.id
_entity.type
_entity.pdbx_description
1 polymer ?
#
loop_
_entity_poly.entity_id
_entity_poly.type
_entity_poly.pdbx_seq_one_letter_code
_entity_poly.pdbx_strand_id
1 'polypeptide(L)'
;MWIVVAAKFWREILIGFLAFLLVIALAVLNHNFGQLEKADQKCIEQIQKIERAHVEALAKQQDKVNKVSADYEKLRSEQRTKVETVTRTVQKIVERPIYLNRCIDDDGLQQINSLIEAGNTS
;
A
#
# COMPACT_ATOMS: atom_id res chain seq x y z
N MET A 1 35.26 54.22 61.16
CA MET A 1 33.78 54.33 61.30
C MET A 1 33.02 53.26 60.49
N TRP A 2 33.43 52.92 59.27
CA TRP A 2 32.81 51.85 58.45
C TRP A 2 32.80 50.45 59.09
N ILE A 3 33.85 50.10 59.83
CA ILE A 3 33.98 48.79 60.49
C ILE A 3 32.91 48.58 61.59
N VAL A 4 32.52 49.64 62.29
CA VAL A 4 31.50 49.60 63.35
C VAL A 4 30.09 49.46 62.75
N VAL A 5 29.85 50.13 61.62
CA VAL A 5 28.59 50.01 60.86
C VAL A 5 28.47 48.61 60.25
N ALA A 6 29.55 48.08 59.67
CA ALA A 6 29.59 46.72 59.16
C ALA A 6 29.32 45.69 60.25
N ALA A 7 29.96 45.78 61.42
CA ALA A 7 29.72 44.87 62.54
C ALA A 7 28.28 44.89 63.06
N LYS A 8 27.61 46.07 63.01
CA LYS A 8 26.22 46.23 63.46
C LYS A 8 25.19 45.72 62.43
N PHE A 9 25.48 45.81 61.13
CA PHE A 9 24.58 45.43 60.03
C PHE A 9 25.05 44.20 59.25
N TRP A 10 25.92 43.38 59.84
CA TRP A 10 26.56 42.23 59.18
C TRP A 10 25.55 41.21 58.63
N ARG A 11 24.42 41.02 59.31
CA ARG A 11 23.31 40.16 58.87
C ARG A 11 22.66 40.64 57.57
N GLU A 12 22.35 41.93 57.45
CA GLU A 12 21.70 42.50 56.26
C GLU A 12 22.65 42.54 55.06
N ILE A 13 23.93 42.81 55.29
CA ILE A 13 24.97 42.74 54.26
C ILE A 13 25.07 41.31 53.71
N LEU A 14 25.03 40.32 54.60
CA LEU A 14 25.10 38.90 54.22
C LEU A 14 23.87 38.45 53.44
N ILE A 15 22.66 38.87 53.86
CA ILE A 15 21.41 38.61 53.15
C ILE A 15 21.42 39.28 51.77
N GLY A 16 21.86 40.53 51.67
CA GLY A 16 21.97 41.24 50.39
C GLY A 16 22.94 40.55 49.42
N PHE A 17 24.10 40.10 49.91
CA PHE A 17 25.04 39.32 49.11
C PHE A 17 24.45 37.99 48.64
N LEU A 18 23.74 37.27 49.53
CA LEU A 18 23.08 36.01 49.20
C LEU A 18 22.00 36.20 48.14
N ALA A 19 21.16 37.23 48.28
CA ALA A 19 20.13 37.56 47.31
C ALA A 19 20.73 37.92 45.94
N PHE A 20 21.82 38.68 45.93
CA PHE A 20 22.54 39.02 44.70
C PHE A 20 23.13 37.79 44.00
N LEU A 21 23.75 36.89 44.77
CA LEU A 21 24.26 35.61 44.27
C LEU A 21 23.14 34.74 43.67
N LEU A 22 21.97 34.73 44.31
CA LEU A 22 20.80 33.99 43.85
C LEU A 22 20.26 34.54 42.52
N VAL A 23 20.20 35.88 42.36
CA VAL A 23 19.81 36.52 41.10
C VAL A 23 20.78 36.17 39.96
N ILE A 24 22.09 36.18 40.23
CA ILE A 24 23.09 35.77 39.23
C ILE A 24 22.89 34.31 38.82
N ALA A 25 22.68 33.41 39.79
CA ALA A 25 22.45 32.00 39.50
C ALA A 25 21.20 31.77 38.64
N LEU A 26 20.10 32.46 38.93
CA LEU A 26 18.87 32.40 38.12
C LEU A 26 19.08 32.95 36.71
N ALA A 27 19.85 34.03 36.55
CA ALA A 27 20.16 34.61 35.25
C ALA A 27 20.98 33.64 34.37
N VAL A 28 21.99 32.98 34.94
CA VAL A 28 22.81 31.97 34.25
C VAL A 28 21.96 30.76 33.85
N LEU A 29 21.11 30.28 34.76
CA LEU A 29 20.22 29.15 34.48
C LEU A 29 19.27 29.46 33.32
N ASN A 30 18.63 30.64 33.33
CA ASN A 30 17.70 31.06 32.29
C ASN A 30 18.40 31.28 30.94
N HIS A 31 19.61 31.83 30.93
CA HIS A 31 20.39 32.01 29.71
C HIS A 31 20.70 30.67 29.03
N ASN A 32 21.11 29.66 29.82
CA ASN A 32 21.40 28.33 29.31
C ASN A 32 20.13 27.63 28.81
N PHE A 33 19.00 27.77 29.52
CA PHE A 33 17.72 27.21 29.11
C PHE A 33 17.22 27.80 27.77
N GLY A 34 17.34 29.12 27.60
CA GLY A 34 16.93 29.79 26.36
C GLY A 34 17.77 29.41 25.13
N GLN A 35 19.02 28.97 25.31
CA GLN A 35 19.82 28.42 24.21
C GLN A 35 19.41 26.99 23.86
N LEU A 36 19.09 26.16 24.86
CA LEU A 36 18.62 24.79 24.66
C LEU A 36 17.28 24.77 23.93
N GLU A 37 16.32 25.61 24.32
CA GLU A 37 15.00 25.68 23.67
C GLU A 37 15.11 26.07 22.19
N LYS A 38 16.00 27.02 21.86
CA LYS A 38 16.26 27.42 20.46
C LYS A 38 16.91 26.31 19.65
N ALA A 39 17.80 25.52 20.27
CA ALA A 39 18.43 24.39 19.61
C ALA A 39 17.41 23.26 19.36
N ASP A 40 16.54 22.99 20.33
CA ASP A 40 15.51 21.96 20.26
C ASP A 40 14.45 22.31 19.21
N GLN A 41 13.98 23.56 19.18
CA GLN A 41 13.07 24.05 18.14
C GLN A 41 13.64 23.86 16.72
N LYS A 42 14.92 24.18 16.51
CA LYS A 42 15.57 23.98 15.20
C LYS A 42 15.68 22.50 14.84
N CYS A 43 15.92 21.63 15.82
CA CYS A 43 15.97 20.18 15.60
C CYS A 43 14.60 19.65 15.19
N ILE A 44 13.55 20.01 15.93
CA ILE A 44 12.17 19.61 15.66
C ILE A 44 11.71 20.09 14.29
N GLU A 45 11.99 21.34 13.92
CA GLU A 45 11.67 21.86 12.58
C GLU A 45 12.34 21.08 11.45
N GLN A 46 13.61 20.68 11.63
CA GLN A 46 14.33 19.88 10.64
C GLN A 46 13.77 18.46 10.54
N ILE A 47 13.52 17.81 11.68
CA ILE A 47 12.89 16.47 11.72
C ILE A 47 11.55 16.52 11.00
N GLN A 48 10.72 17.52 11.29
CA GLN A 48 9.39 17.64 10.70
C GLN A 48 9.45 17.89 9.19
N LYS A 49 10.43 18.65 8.70
CA LYS A 49 10.66 18.83 7.25
C LYS A 49 11.06 17.52 6.58
N ILE A 50 11.96 16.77 7.20
CA ILE A 50 12.43 15.47 6.71
C ILE A 50 11.26 14.47 6.69
N GLU A 51 10.51 14.36 7.78
CA GLU A 51 9.35 13.47 7.89
C GLU A 51 8.29 13.78 6.83
N ARG A 52 7.92 15.06 6.65
CA ARG A 52 6.98 15.46 5.60
C ARG A 52 7.50 15.09 4.21
N ALA A 53 8.77 15.33 3.92
CA ALA A 53 9.37 14.97 2.63
C ALA A 53 9.36 13.45 2.39
N HIS A 54 9.61 12.64 3.43
CA HIS A 54 9.53 11.18 3.34
C HIS A 54 8.10 10.69 3.14
N VAL A 55 7.12 11.23 3.88
CA VAL A 55 5.71 10.87 3.73
C VAL A 55 5.22 11.25 2.33
N GLU A 56 5.59 12.42 1.82
CA GLU A 56 5.22 12.84 0.46
C GLU A 56 5.87 11.96 -0.62
N ALA A 57 7.13 11.56 -0.43
CA ALA A 57 7.83 10.63 -1.32
C ALA A 57 7.19 9.23 -1.29
N LEU A 58 6.83 8.72 -0.11
CA LEU A 58 6.11 7.46 0.05
C LEU A 58 4.75 7.51 -0.63
N ALA A 59 3.98 8.59 -0.41
CA ALA A 59 2.68 8.78 -1.03
C ALA A 59 2.79 8.81 -2.57
N LYS A 60 3.77 9.53 -3.12
CA LYS A 60 4.01 9.56 -4.58
C LYS A 60 4.39 8.20 -5.14
N GLN A 61 5.13 7.38 -4.40
CA GLN A 61 5.45 6.02 -4.82
C GLN A 61 4.23 5.11 -4.73
N GLN A 62 3.47 5.16 -3.63
CA GLN A 62 2.23 4.41 -3.48
C GLN A 62 1.20 4.79 -4.53
N ASP A 63 1.05 6.06 -4.88
CA ASP A 63 0.15 6.51 -5.94
C ASP A 63 0.54 5.93 -7.31
N LYS A 64 1.85 5.86 -7.60
CA LYS A 64 2.33 5.23 -8.84
C LYS A 64 2.03 3.73 -8.85
N VAL A 65 2.28 3.03 -7.75
CA VAL A 65 2.00 1.60 -7.63
C VAL A 65 0.50 1.33 -7.71
N ASN A 66 -0.32 2.08 -6.97
CA ASN A 66 -1.78 1.95 -6.97
C ASN A 66 -2.37 2.20 -8.36
N LYS A 67 -1.85 3.18 -9.12
CA LYS A 67 -2.26 3.39 -10.53
C LYS A 67 -1.93 2.18 -11.40
N VAL A 68 -0.71 1.66 -11.31
CA VAL A 68 -0.29 0.47 -12.06
C VAL A 68 -1.14 -0.75 -11.70
N SER A 69 -1.43 -0.95 -10.41
CA SER A 69 -2.29 -2.04 -9.93
C SER A 69 -3.73 -1.90 -10.45
N ALA A 70 -4.31 -0.70 -10.38
CA ALA A 70 -5.65 -0.44 -10.89
C ALA A 70 -5.75 -0.66 -12.41
N ASP A 71 -4.75 -0.21 -13.18
CA ASP A 71 -4.69 -0.41 -14.63
C ASP A 71 -4.54 -1.90 -14.99
N TYR A 72 -3.71 -2.64 -14.24
CA TYR A 72 -3.54 -4.09 -14.42
C TYR A 72 -4.83 -4.86 -14.13
N GLU A 73 -5.54 -4.54 -13.05
CA GLU A 73 -6.82 -5.16 -12.71
C GLU A 73 -7.88 -4.87 -13.78
N LYS A 74 -7.93 -3.64 -14.30
CA LYS A 74 -8.84 -3.27 -15.38
C LYS A 74 -8.55 -4.06 -16.66
N LEU A 75 -7.29 -4.11 -17.11
CA LEU A 75 -6.90 -4.90 -18.28
C LEU A 75 -7.19 -6.39 -18.12
N ARG A 76 -6.93 -6.95 -16.93
CA ARG A 76 -7.25 -8.34 -16.61
C ARG A 76 -8.76 -8.61 -16.67
N SER A 77 -9.58 -7.66 -16.21
CA SER A 77 -11.04 -7.76 -16.28
C SER A 77 -11.55 -7.74 -17.73
N GLU A 78 -10.99 -6.88 -18.58
CA GLU A 78 -11.33 -6.78 -20.01
C GLU A 78 -10.86 -8.01 -20.80
N GLN A 79 -9.72 -8.59 -20.46
CA GLN A 79 -9.27 -9.84 -21.06
C GLN A 79 -10.14 -11.02 -20.64
N ARG A 80 -10.54 -11.09 -19.36
CA ARG A 80 -11.39 -12.17 -18.86
C ARG A 80 -12.75 -12.20 -19.55
N THR A 81 -13.38 -11.04 -19.76
CA THR A 81 -14.67 -10.95 -20.46
C THR A 81 -14.57 -11.35 -21.94
N LYS A 82 -13.48 -10.97 -22.62
CA LYS A 82 -13.22 -11.41 -24.01
C LYS A 82 -12.99 -12.91 -24.12
N VAL A 83 -12.17 -13.49 -23.23
CA VAL A 83 -11.89 -14.94 -23.22
C VAL A 83 -13.17 -15.74 -22.91
N GLU A 84 -14.02 -15.28 -21.99
CA GLU A 84 -15.32 -15.92 -21.71
C GLU A 84 -16.28 -15.88 -22.92
N THR A 85 -16.23 -14.82 -23.73
CA THR A 85 -17.07 -14.69 -24.94
C THR A 85 -16.59 -15.62 -26.07
N VAL A 86 -15.27 -15.76 -26.25
CA VAL A 86 -14.67 -16.62 -27.27
C VAL A 86 -14.77 -18.10 -26.92
N THR A 87 -14.61 -18.46 -25.64
CA THR A 87 -14.76 -19.86 -25.18
C THR A 87 -16.20 -20.38 -25.22
N ARG A 88 -17.21 -19.49 -25.27
CA ARG A 88 -18.63 -19.86 -25.37
C ARG A 88 -19.19 -19.95 -26.80
N THR A 89 -18.41 -19.66 -27.83
CA THR A 89 -18.86 -19.69 -29.23
C THR A 89 -18.10 -20.73 -30.06
N VAL A 90 -17.98 -21.97 -29.56
CA VAL A 90 -17.56 -23.10 -30.41
C VAL A 90 -18.79 -23.67 -31.12
N GLN A 91 -18.79 -23.59 -32.46
CA GLN A 91 -19.79 -24.24 -33.31
C GLN A 91 -19.70 -25.77 -33.15
N LYS A 92 -20.81 -26.43 -32.83
CA LYS A 92 -20.88 -27.89 -32.70
C LYS A 92 -20.67 -28.54 -34.08
N ILE A 93 -19.48 -29.06 -34.34
CA ILE A 93 -19.22 -29.91 -35.50
C ILE A 93 -19.77 -31.30 -35.16
N VAL A 94 -20.90 -31.70 -35.76
CA VAL A 94 -21.42 -33.07 -35.66
C VAL A 94 -20.80 -33.88 -36.80
N GLU A 95 -19.71 -34.59 -36.51
CA GLU A 95 -18.85 -35.15 -37.56
C GLU A 95 -19.34 -36.49 -38.13
N ARG A 96 -20.27 -37.19 -37.47
CA ARG A 96 -20.93 -38.39 -38.01
C ARG A 96 -22.18 -38.79 -37.21
N PRO A 97 -23.38 -38.90 -37.81
CA PRO A 97 -24.52 -39.49 -37.13
C PRO A 97 -24.28 -40.99 -36.92
N ILE A 98 -24.28 -41.44 -35.67
CA ILE A 98 -24.26 -42.87 -35.33
C ILE A 98 -25.68 -43.40 -35.50
N TYR A 99 -25.88 -44.25 -36.51
CA TYR A 99 -27.12 -45.00 -36.64
C TYR A 99 -27.12 -46.10 -35.57
N LEU A 100 -27.97 -45.97 -34.55
CA LEU A 100 -28.16 -47.04 -33.56
C LEU A 100 -28.84 -48.23 -34.24
N ASN A 101 -28.31 -49.42 -34.01
CA ASN A 101 -28.77 -50.71 -34.55
C ASN A 101 -30.14 -51.17 -33.98
N ARG A 102 -30.99 -50.23 -33.56
CA ARG A 102 -32.28 -50.47 -32.90
C ARG A 102 -33.47 -50.37 -33.86
N CYS A 103 -33.23 -50.03 -35.11
CA CYS A 103 -34.26 -49.80 -36.13
C CYS A 103 -34.03 -50.63 -37.41
N ILE A 104 -33.13 -51.61 -37.39
CA ILE A 104 -32.98 -52.57 -38.48
C ILE A 104 -33.59 -53.88 -37.98
N ASP A 105 -34.76 -54.22 -38.52
CA ASP A 105 -35.42 -55.52 -38.32
C ASP A 105 -34.88 -56.55 -39.33
N ASP A 106 -35.30 -57.80 -39.17
CA ASP A 106 -34.82 -58.91 -40.01
C ASP A 106 -35.14 -58.68 -41.51
N ASP A 107 -36.27 -58.02 -41.80
CA ASP A 107 -36.66 -57.61 -43.16
C ASP A 107 -35.71 -56.53 -43.72
N GLY A 108 -35.31 -55.55 -42.91
CA GLY A 108 -34.33 -54.53 -43.27
C GLY A 108 -32.95 -55.12 -43.55
N LEU A 109 -32.52 -56.12 -42.79
CA LEU A 109 -31.27 -56.88 -43.04
C LEU A 109 -31.32 -57.65 -44.37
N GLN A 110 -32.47 -58.25 -44.68
CA GLN A 110 -32.65 -59.01 -45.92
C GLN A 110 -32.59 -58.11 -47.16
N GLN A 111 -33.17 -56.90 -47.08
CA GLN A 111 -33.09 -55.90 -48.16
C GLN A 111 -31.68 -55.34 -48.35
N ILE A 112 -30.92 -55.16 -47.26
CA ILE A 112 -29.52 -54.72 -47.37
C ILE A 112 -28.66 -55.81 -48.05
N ASN A 113 -28.82 -57.07 -47.67
CA ASN A 113 -28.07 -58.16 -48.27
C ASN A 113 -28.40 -58.34 -49.76
N SER A 114 -29.66 -58.17 -50.18
CA SER A 114 -30.02 -58.27 -51.59
C SER A 114 -29.43 -57.14 -52.44
N LEU A 115 -29.31 -55.92 -51.88
CA LEU A 115 -28.64 -54.81 -52.54
C LEU A 115 -27.12 -55.00 -52.62
N ILE A 116 -26.49 -55.64 -51.63
CA ILE A 116 -25.07 -55.98 -51.64
C ILE A 116 -24.76 -57.04 -52.70
N GLU A 117 -25.61 -58.06 -52.83
CA GLU A 117 -25.47 -59.09 -53.88
C GLU A 117 -25.67 -58.50 -55.28
N ALA A 118 -26.64 -57.59 -55.45
CA ALA A 118 -26.85 -56.89 -56.72
C ALA A 118 -25.69 -55.96 -57.10
N GLY A 119 -25.01 -55.35 -56.11
CA GLY A 119 -23.83 -54.50 -56.35
C GLY A 119 -22.55 -55.26 -56.67
N ASN A 120 -22.41 -56.51 -56.18
CA ASN A 120 -21.24 -57.36 -56.41
C ASN A 120 -21.32 -58.23 -57.67
N THR A 121 -22.40 -58.12 -58.45
CA THR A 121 -22.60 -58.83 -59.73
C THR A 121 -22.37 -57.97 -60.97
N SER A 122 -21.61 -56.87 -60.85
CA SER A 122 -20.96 -56.18 -61.98
C SER A 122 -19.54 -56.68 -62.23
#